data_AF-A0A564TFX9-F1
#
_entry.id   AF-A0A564TFX9-F1
#
_cell.length_a   1.000
_cell.length_b   1.000
_cell.length_c   1.000
_cell.angle_alpha   90.00
_cell.angle_beta   90.00
_cell.angle_gamma   90.00
#
_symmetry.space_group_name_H-M   'P 1'
#
loop_
_entity.id
_entity.type
_entity.pdbx_description
1 polymer ?
#
loop_
_entity_poly.entity_id
_entity_poly.type
_entity_poly.pdbx_seq_one_letter_code
_entity_poly.pdbx_strand_id
1 'polypeptide(L)'
;MDNHKALEDAVLAIKYADTPVKVGSFQGFDLSVTVNSNMIGGGMSAGLQGATSHTTKLIESFAHNLNRLEAALYNIDGRIERTQDNLAKLRLDHAEAQKIVAEPFPQQEELDTKEQRLKVVTDELNQAAIEAKKNAPKREKTCYFERAKMKRDAARLGKKPKTPKDQTKGRSKKQGIE
;
A
#
# COMPACT_ATOMS: atom_id res chain seq x y z
N MET A 1 52.25 3.21 6.70
CA MET A 1 50.98 3.97 6.64
C MET A 1 50.07 3.34 7.66
N ASP A 2 49.75 4.07 8.71
CA ASP A 2 48.84 3.57 9.74
C ASP A 2 47.45 3.35 9.14
N ASN A 3 46.95 2.11 9.16
CA ASN A 3 45.67 1.75 8.51
C ASN A 3 44.47 2.59 9.00
N HIS A 4 44.53 3.11 10.23
CA HIS A 4 43.51 3.99 10.78
C HIS A 4 43.57 5.41 10.20
N LYS A 5 44.75 5.89 9.77
CA LYS A 5 44.91 7.21 9.18
C LYS A 5 44.28 7.30 7.78
N ALA A 6 44.39 6.24 6.98
CA ALA A 6 43.70 6.16 5.70
C ALA A 6 42.16 6.17 5.85
N LEU A 7 41.66 5.53 6.92
CA LEU A 7 40.23 5.53 7.25
C LEU A 7 39.77 6.94 7.68
N GLU A 8 40.54 7.60 8.51
CA GLU A 8 40.31 8.98 8.96
C GLU A 8 40.31 9.96 7.78
N ASP A 9 41.34 9.92 6.93
CA ASP A 9 41.45 10.77 5.74
C ASP A 9 40.26 10.57 4.79
N ALA A 10 39.83 9.32 4.58
CA ALA A 10 38.70 9.03 3.71
C ALA A 10 37.37 9.50 4.29
N VAL A 11 37.18 9.43 5.61
CA VAL A 11 36.00 9.96 6.30
C VAL A 11 35.94 11.48 6.22
N LEU A 12 37.08 12.15 6.44
CA LEU A 12 37.20 13.61 6.34
C LEU A 12 36.97 14.12 4.91
N ALA A 13 37.25 13.29 3.89
CA ALA A 13 37.00 13.62 2.49
C ALA A 13 35.50 13.58 2.09
N ILE A 14 34.61 13.05 2.94
CA ILE A 14 33.18 12.91 2.64
C ILE A 14 32.49 14.27 2.76
N LYS A 15 32.11 14.85 1.62
CA LYS A 15 31.44 16.16 1.53
C LYS A 15 29.92 16.08 1.62
N TYR A 16 29.34 14.96 1.20
CA TYR A 16 27.91 14.73 1.12
C TYR A 16 27.53 13.54 2.00
N ALA A 17 26.46 13.68 2.77
CA ALA A 17 25.93 12.58 3.55
C ALA A 17 25.37 11.48 2.62
N ASP A 18 25.30 10.26 3.14
CA ASP A 18 24.76 9.07 2.48
C ASP A 18 25.50 8.64 1.20
N THR A 19 26.69 9.20 0.95
CA THR A 19 27.52 8.83 -0.20
C THR A 19 28.65 7.89 0.22
N PRO A 20 28.69 6.64 -0.28
CA PRO A 20 29.76 5.71 0.06
C PRO A 20 31.07 6.10 -0.63
N VAL A 21 32.12 6.32 0.15
CA VAL A 21 33.48 6.60 -0.34
C VAL A 21 34.35 5.37 -0.16
N LYS A 22 34.96 4.91 -1.25
CA LYS A 22 35.87 3.76 -1.22
C LYS A 22 37.18 4.16 -0.53
N VAL A 23 37.50 3.45 0.56
CA VAL A 23 38.71 3.68 1.36
C VAL A 23 39.85 2.75 0.94
N GLY A 24 39.52 1.53 0.53
CA GLY A 24 40.49 0.52 0.12
C GLY A 24 39.94 -0.89 0.23
N SER A 25 40.81 -1.84 0.59
CA SER A 25 40.45 -3.23 0.87
C SER A 25 40.81 -3.62 2.31
N PHE A 26 39.91 -4.29 3.01
CA PHE A 26 40.13 -4.80 4.37
C PHE A 26 39.93 -6.32 4.39
N GLN A 27 40.99 -7.07 4.70
CA GLN A 27 40.98 -8.54 4.76
C GLN A 27 40.39 -9.23 3.50
N GLY A 28 40.64 -8.65 2.31
CA GLY A 28 40.14 -9.17 1.03
C GLY A 28 38.75 -8.68 0.63
N PHE A 29 38.08 -7.86 1.45
CA PHE A 29 36.81 -7.22 1.12
C PHE A 29 37.03 -5.77 0.69
N ASP A 30 36.26 -5.29 -0.28
CA ASP A 30 36.26 -3.89 -0.66
C ASP A 30 35.59 -3.06 0.45
N LEU A 31 36.34 -2.10 1.02
CA LEU A 31 35.90 -1.26 2.13
C LEU A 31 35.44 0.11 1.61
N SER A 32 34.20 0.44 1.93
CA SER A 32 33.60 1.76 1.73
C SER A 32 33.14 2.35 3.06
N VAL A 33 33.16 3.67 3.18
CA VAL A 33 32.66 4.39 4.35
C VAL A 33 31.63 5.43 3.93
N THR A 34 30.56 5.51 4.69
CA THR A 34 29.45 6.43 4.48
C THR A 34 29.19 7.19 5.77
N VAL A 35 29.15 8.53 5.69
CA VAL A 35 28.60 9.39 6.74
C VAL A 35 27.11 9.46 6.52
N ASN A 36 26.32 8.87 7.41
CA ASN A 36 24.88 8.79 7.26
C ASN A 36 24.23 10.10 7.72
N SER A 37 23.22 10.56 6.98
CA SER A 37 22.42 11.71 7.38
C SER A 37 21.58 11.41 8.63
N ASN A 38 21.13 12.44 9.33
CA ASN A 38 20.25 12.28 10.49
C ASN A 38 18.95 11.53 10.16
N MET A 39 18.50 11.58 8.90
CA MET A 39 17.31 10.83 8.44
C MET A 39 17.54 9.32 8.37
N ILE A 40 18.78 8.87 8.17
CA ILE A 40 19.18 7.46 8.06
C ILE A 40 19.80 6.96 9.39
N GLY A 41 19.55 7.68 10.49
CA GLY A 41 20.00 7.32 11.83
C GLY A 41 21.34 7.91 12.25
N GLY A 42 21.93 8.79 11.43
CA GLY A 42 23.14 9.54 11.75
C GLY A 42 24.39 8.69 11.97
N GLY A 43 25.51 9.37 12.17
CA GLY A 43 26.80 8.74 12.43
C GLY A 43 27.46 8.15 11.18
N MET A 44 28.45 7.30 11.38
CA MET A 44 29.27 6.74 10.30
C MET A 44 29.07 5.24 10.19
N SER A 45 29.12 4.71 8.98
CA SER A 45 29.08 3.28 8.74
C SER A 45 30.11 2.86 7.71
N ALA A 46 30.63 1.66 7.86
CA ALA A 46 31.52 1.03 6.91
C ALA A 46 30.78 -0.11 6.21
N GLY A 47 30.78 -0.11 4.89
CA GLY A 47 30.31 -1.20 4.05
C GLY A 47 31.50 -2.05 3.59
N LEU A 48 31.47 -3.34 3.92
CA LEU A 48 32.37 -4.36 3.41
C LEU A 48 31.67 -5.10 2.27
N GLN A 49 32.19 -5.00 1.06
CA GLN A 49 31.64 -5.60 -0.13
C GLN A 49 32.40 -6.89 -0.47
N GLY A 50 31.68 -8.01 -0.44
CA GLY A 50 32.09 -9.30 -0.98
C GLY A 50 30.99 -9.88 -1.87
N ALA A 51 30.70 -11.18 -1.72
CA ALA A 51 29.51 -11.80 -2.33
C ALA A 51 28.19 -11.25 -1.78
N THR A 52 28.22 -10.72 -0.55
CA THR A 52 27.11 -10.02 0.09
C THR A 52 27.65 -8.76 0.74
N SER A 53 26.85 -7.69 0.75
CA SER A 53 27.24 -6.43 1.41
C SER A 53 27.03 -6.53 2.91
N HIS A 54 28.05 -6.18 3.69
CA HIS A 54 28.00 -6.19 5.15
C HIS A 54 28.29 -4.80 5.70
N THR A 55 27.32 -4.21 6.38
CA THR A 55 27.46 -2.87 6.96
C THR A 55 27.71 -2.95 8.46
N THR A 56 28.69 -2.18 8.94
CA THR A 56 29.04 -2.05 10.36
C THR A 56 29.02 -0.59 10.77
N LYS A 57 28.40 -0.28 11.92
CA LYS A 57 28.39 1.09 12.47
C LYS A 57 29.75 1.43 13.08
N LEU A 58 30.28 2.58 12.70
CA LEU A 58 31.55 3.15 13.16
C LEU A 58 31.30 4.11 14.33
N ILE A 59 32.28 4.20 15.22
CA ILE A 59 32.34 5.17 16.33
C ILE A 59 33.39 6.24 16.03
N GLU A 60 33.52 7.23 16.91
CA GLU A 60 34.48 8.34 16.74
C GLU A 60 35.95 7.89 16.80
N SER A 61 36.24 6.75 17.47
CA SER A 61 37.61 6.23 17.56
C SER A 61 37.97 5.34 16.38
N PHE A 62 38.79 5.85 15.46
CA PHE A 62 39.26 5.14 14.27
C PHE A 62 40.07 3.87 14.57
N ALA A 63 40.85 3.86 15.66
CA ALA A 63 41.60 2.68 16.07
C ALA A 63 40.67 1.53 16.49
N HIS A 64 39.64 1.82 17.27
CA HIS A 64 38.67 0.81 17.72
C HIS A 64 37.76 0.34 16.58
N ASN A 65 37.51 1.18 15.59
CA ASN A 65 36.73 0.82 14.41
C ASN A 65 37.34 -0.34 13.62
N LEU A 66 38.67 -0.43 13.54
CA LEU A 66 39.34 -1.56 12.87
C LEU A 66 39.03 -2.88 13.59
N ASN A 67 39.12 -2.90 14.92
CA ASN A 67 38.78 -4.10 15.71
C ASN A 67 37.30 -4.47 15.57
N ARG A 68 36.41 -3.47 15.43
CA ARG A 68 34.97 -3.72 15.18
C ARG A 68 34.73 -4.31 13.79
N LEU A 69 35.46 -3.85 12.77
CA LEU A 69 35.39 -4.41 11.42
C LEU A 69 35.92 -5.85 11.40
N GLU A 70 37.02 -6.11 12.10
CA GLU A 70 37.56 -7.46 12.24
C GLU A 70 36.59 -8.39 12.96
N ALA A 71 36.02 -7.94 14.09
CA ALA A 71 34.98 -8.70 14.79
C ALA A 71 33.74 -8.92 13.92
N ALA A 72 33.35 -7.96 13.08
CA ALA A 72 32.23 -8.11 12.16
C ALA A 72 32.49 -9.19 11.11
N LEU A 73 33.73 -9.29 10.60
CA LEU A 73 34.15 -10.34 9.67
C LEU A 73 34.10 -11.73 10.33
N TYR A 74 34.65 -11.88 11.54
CA TYR A 74 34.58 -13.17 12.27
C TYR A 74 33.13 -13.60 12.58
N ASN A 75 32.20 -12.65 12.70
CA ASN A 75 30.80 -12.96 12.94
C ASN A 75 30.01 -13.32 11.68
N ILE A 76 30.61 -13.30 10.48
CA ILE A 76 29.92 -13.65 9.23
C ILE A 76 29.49 -15.11 9.25
N ASP A 77 30.35 -16.03 9.66
CA ASP A 77 30.02 -17.46 9.69
C ASP A 77 28.83 -17.75 10.62
N GLY A 78 28.83 -17.17 11.83
CA GLY A 78 27.69 -17.29 12.74
C GLY A 78 26.42 -16.57 12.24
N ARG A 79 26.53 -15.55 11.37
CA ARG A 79 25.36 -14.98 10.69
C ARG A 79 24.85 -15.92 9.60
N ILE A 80 25.73 -16.58 8.87
CA ILE A 80 25.37 -17.57 7.84
C ILE A 80 24.62 -18.73 8.48
N GLU A 81 25.16 -19.31 9.55
CA GLU A 81 24.54 -20.42 10.30
C GLU A 81 23.13 -20.04 10.78
N ARG A 82 22.98 -18.91 11.47
CA ARG A 82 21.66 -18.40 11.90
C ARG A 82 20.69 -18.19 10.73
N THR A 83 21.18 -17.71 9.60
CA THR A 83 20.34 -17.50 8.41
C THR A 83 19.89 -18.84 7.82
N GLN A 84 20.77 -19.84 7.79
CA GLN A 84 20.45 -21.19 7.35
C GLN A 84 19.44 -21.87 8.27
N ASP A 85 19.59 -21.74 9.59
CA ASP A 85 18.64 -22.26 10.57
C ASP A 85 17.25 -21.65 10.41
N ASN A 86 17.19 -20.32 10.25
CA ASN A 86 15.93 -19.60 10.03
C ASN A 86 15.26 -20.05 8.72
N LEU A 87 16.05 -20.28 7.67
CA LEU A 87 15.57 -20.78 6.39
C LEU A 87 15.01 -22.22 6.55
N ALA A 88 15.72 -23.09 7.26
CA ALA A 88 15.28 -24.46 7.53
C ALA A 88 13.94 -24.48 8.30
N LYS A 89 13.80 -23.65 9.34
CA LYS A 89 12.54 -23.47 10.08
C LYS A 89 11.41 -22.99 9.17
N LEU A 90 11.66 -21.94 8.37
CA LEU A 90 10.64 -21.40 7.46
C LEU A 90 10.18 -22.42 6.41
N ARG A 91 11.08 -23.30 5.94
CA ARG A 91 10.71 -24.39 5.02
C ARG A 91 9.79 -25.41 5.69
N LEU A 92 10.00 -25.73 6.97
CA LEU A 92 9.12 -26.61 7.72
C LEU A 92 7.75 -25.97 7.92
N ASP A 93 7.71 -24.72 8.40
CA ASP A 93 6.47 -23.98 8.61
C ASP A 93 5.67 -23.84 7.31
N HIS A 94 6.35 -23.58 6.19
CA HIS A 94 5.72 -23.50 4.88
C HIS A 94 5.13 -24.86 4.45
N ALA A 95 5.85 -25.96 4.66
CA ALA A 95 5.35 -27.30 4.33
C ALA A 95 4.14 -27.68 5.21
N GLU A 96 4.14 -27.29 6.48
CA GLU A 96 3.00 -27.48 7.38
C GLU A 96 1.80 -26.62 6.98
N ALA A 97 2.02 -25.33 6.70
CA ALA A 97 0.98 -24.44 6.22
C ALA A 97 0.37 -24.94 4.89
N GLN A 98 1.17 -25.48 3.97
CA GLN A 98 0.67 -26.10 2.75
C GLN A 98 -0.23 -27.31 3.01
N LYS A 99 0.08 -28.12 4.04
CA LYS A 99 -0.80 -29.23 4.44
C LYS A 99 -2.12 -28.72 5.00
N ILE A 100 -2.09 -27.73 5.89
CA ILE A 100 -3.30 -27.13 6.47
C ILE A 100 -4.17 -26.49 5.38
N VAL A 101 -3.56 -25.84 4.38
CA VAL A 101 -4.29 -25.29 3.22
C VAL A 101 -4.90 -26.39 2.36
N ALA A 102 -4.23 -27.54 2.22
CA ALA A 102 -4.73 -28.67 1.47
C ALA A 102 -5.81 -29.47 2.22
N GLU A 103 -5.87 -29.38 3.55
CA GLU A 103 -6.93 -29.99 4.34
C GLU A 103 -8.26 -29.27 4.06
N PRO A 104 -9.23 -29.96 3.41
CA PRO A 104 -10.50 -29.35 3.07
C PRO A 104 -11.27 -29.01 4.34
N PHE A 105 -12.00 -27.90 4.30
CA PHE A 105 -12.77 -27.42 5.45
C PHE A 105 -13.75 -28.50 5.94
N PRO A 106 -13.63 -28.99 7.19
CA PRO A 106 -14.41 -30.15 7.65
C PRO A 106 -15.93 -29.96 7.58
N GLN A 107 -16.41 -28.72 7.64
CA GLN A 107 -17.83 -28.39 7.62
C GLN A 107 -18.29 -27.86 6.25
N GLN A 108 -17.52 -28.10 5.18
CA GLN A 108 -17.85 -27.62 3.83
C GLN A 108 -19.23 -28.11 3.38
N GLU A 109 -19.56 -29.39 3.58
CA GLU A 109 -20.87 -29.95 3.20
C GLU A 109 -22.03 -29.35 4.00
N GLU A 110 -21.83 -29.09 5.30
CA GLU A 110 -22.83 -28.42 6.13
C GLU A 110 -23.05 -26.97 5.67
N LEU A 111 -21.97 -26.28 5.31
CA LEU A 111 -22.01 -24.90 4.83
C LEU A 111 -22.74 -24.84 3.50
N ASP A 112 -22.42 -25.71 2.55
CA ASP A 112 -23.08 -25.78 1.24
C ASP A 112 -24.58 -26.09 1.39
N THR A 113 -24.95 -27.00 2.28
CA THR A 113 -26.35 -27.33 2.58
C THR A 113 -27.09 -26.12 3.18
N LYS A 114 -26.47 -25.43 4.13
CA LYS A 114 -27.04 -24.22 4.75
C LYS A 114 -27.16 -23.09 3.73
N GLU A 115 -26.17 -22.91 2.85
CA GLU A 115 -26.18 -21.89 1.80
C GLU A 115 -27.29 -22.16 0.78
N GLN A 116 -27.45 -23.40 0.32
CA GLN A 116 -28.53 -23.80 -0.57
C GLN A 116 -29.90 -23.53 0.05
N ARG A 117 -30.10 -23.95 1.30
CA ARG A 117 -31.36 -23.70 2.03
C ARG A 117 -31.62 -22.21 2.20
N LEU A 118 -30.60 -21.42 2.48
CA LEU A 118 -30.72 -19.97 2.62
C LEU A 118 -31.11 -19.30 1.29
N LYS A 119 -30.55 -19.73 0.16
CA LYS A 119 -30.93 -19.24 -1.18
C LYS A 119 -32.41 -19.49 -1.45
N VAL A 120 -32.87 -20.73 -1.23
CA VAL A 120 -34.28 -21.10 -1.40
C VAL A 120 -35.19 -20.23 -0.54
N VAL A 121 -34.90 -20.12 0.77
CA VAL A 121 -35.70 -19.29 1.69
C VAL A 121 -35.71 -17.81 1.29
N THR A 122 -34.59 -17.30 0.78
CA THR A 122 -34.49 -15.91 0.31
C THR A 122 -35.36 -15.68 -0.92
N ASP A 123 -35.36 -16.60 -1.87
CA ASP A 123 -36.18 -16.53 -3.06
C ASP A 123 -37.67 -16.62 -2.73
N GLU A 124 -38.06 -17.51 -1.81
CA GLU A 124 -39.43 -17.63 -1.30
C GLU A 124 -39.89 -16.34 -0.61
N LEU A 125 -39.07 -15.76 0.27
CA LEU A 125 -39.39 -14.50 0.94
C LEU A 125 -39.50 -13.34 -0.05
N ASN A 126 -38.62 -13.28 -1.06
CA ASN A 126 -38.69 -12.27 -2.11
C ASN A 126 -39.97 -12.40 -2.94
N GLN A 127 -40.35 -13.63 -3.29
CA GLN A 127 -41.59 -13.92 -3.99
C GLN A 127 -42.81 -13.54 -3.15
N ALA A 128 -42.84 -13.93 -1.87
CA ALA A 128 -43.88 -13.56 -0.93
C ALA A 128 -43.96 -12.03 -0.73
N ALA A 129 -42.83 -11.33 -0.73
CA ALA A 129 -42.81 -9.87 -0.67
C ALA A 129 -43.34 -9.21 -1.95
N ILE A 130 -43.08 -9.80 -3.12
CA ILE A 130 -43.65 -9.34 -4.40
C ILE A 130 -45.16 -9.59 -4.43
N GLU A 131 -45.61 -10.76 -3.99
CA GLU A 131 -47.03 -11.11 -3.90
C GLU A 131 -47.75 -10.27 -2.85
N ALA A 132 -47.15 -10.02 -1.69
CA ALA A 132 -47.67 -9.10 -0.70
C ALA A 132 -47.74 -7.66 -1.24
N LYS A 133 -46.80 -7.21 -2.07
CA LYS A 133 -46.89 -5.91 -2.76
C LYS A 133 -47.99 -5.87 -3.83
N LYS A 134 -48.26 -7.00 -4.50
CA LYS A 134 -49.35 -7.13 -5.48
C LYS A 134 -50.73 -7.20 -4.82
N ASN A 135 -50.83 -7.91 -3.70
CA ASN A 135 -52.05 -8.15 -2.93
C ASN A 135 -52.29 -7.08 -1.85
N ALA A 136 -51.29 -6.24 -1.56
CA ALA A 136 -51.48 -5.10 -0.68
C ALA A 136 -52.63 -4.24 -1.24
N PRO A 137 -53.62 -3.89 -0.41
CA PRO A 137 -54.69 -3.01 -0.86
C PRO A 137 -54.05 -1.74 -1.38
N LYS A 138 -54.37 -1.39 -2.63
CA LYS A 138 -53.94 -0.11 -3.20
C LYS A 138 -54.38 0.95 -2.21
N ARG A 139 -53.41 1.62 -1.58
CA ARG A 139 -53.68 2.70 -0.60
C ARG A 139 -54.81 3.54 -1.15
N GLU A 140 -55.92 3.62 -0.42
CA GLU A 140 -57.09 4.37 -0.84
C GLU A 140 -56.61 5.77 -1.19
N LYS A 141 -56.80 6.12 -2.46
CA LYS A 141 -56.51 7.47 -2.92
C LYS A 141 -57.61 8.35 -2.34
N THR A 142 -57.38 8.88 -1.15
CA THR A 142 -58.24 9.92 -0.59
C THR A 142 -58.29 11.09 -1.58
N CYS A 143 -59.35 11.90 -1.53
CA CYS A 143 -59.53 13.08 -2.38
C CYS A 143 -58.30 14.02 -2.36
N TYR A 144 -57.52 14.00 -1.27
CA TYR A 144 -56.25 14.70 -1.14
C TYR A 144 -55.18 14.26 -2.14
N PHE A 145 -55.09 12.97 -2.49
CA PHE A 145 -54.14 12.46 -3.47
C PHE A 145 -54.51 12.90 -4.90
N GLU A 146 -55.79 12.91 -5.23
CA GLU A 146 -56.27 13.41 -6.52
C GLU A 146 -56.05 14.92 -6.62
N ARG A 147 -56.38 15.68 -5.58
CA ARG A 147 -56.07 17.11 -5.53
C ARG A 147 -54.56 17.38 -5.63
N ALA A 148 -53.72 16.57 -4.99
CA ALA A 148 -52.27 16.68 -5.09
C ALA A 148 -51.73 16.30 -6.48
N LYS A 149 -52.34 15.31 -7.14
CA LYS A 149 -52.03 14.93 -8.52
C LYS A 149 -52.46 16.03 -9.48
N MET A 150 -53.69 16.52 -9.38
CA MET A 150 -54.22 17.65 -10.16
C MET A 150 -53.39 18.92 -9.94
N LYS A 151 -52.92 19.20 -8.72
CA LYS A 151 -52.01 20.32 -8.44
C LYS A 151 -50.64 20.13 -9.10
N ARG A 152 -50.09 18.90 -9.09
CA ARG A 152 -48.83 18.59 -9.79
C ARG A 152 -48.99 18.67 -11.31
N ASP A 153 -50.06 18.13 -11.85
CA ASP A 153 -50.36 18.12 -13.28
C ASP A 153 -50.67 19.55 -13.77
N ALA A 154 -51.43 20.33 -13.01
CA ALA A 154 -51.66 21.75 -13.27
C ALA A 154 -50.38 22.58 -13.12
N ALA A 155 -49.49 22.26 -12.18
CA ALA A 155 -48.17 22.92 -12.09
C ALA A 155 -47.27 22.56 -13.28
N ARG A 156 -47.41 21.36 -13.86
CA ARG A 156 -46.71 20.94 -15.09
C ARG A 156 -47.31 21.60 -16.34
N LEU A 157 -48.63 21.78 -16.40
CA LEU A 157 -49.34 22.46 -17.49
C LEU A 157 -49.21 23.99 -17.43
N GLY A 158 -49.22 24.57 -16.23
CA GLY A 158 -49.04 26.00 -15.95
C GLY A 158 -47.60 26.47 -16.13
N LYS A 159 -46.62 25.54 -16.08
CA LYS A 159 -45.32 25.76 -16.72
C LYS A 159 -45.53 25.69 -18.24
N LYS A 160 -46.07 26.76 -18.84
CA LYS A 160 -45.99 26.96 -20.28
C LYS A 160 -44.53 26.78 -20.70
N PRO A 161 -44.20 25.93 -21.67
CA PRO A 161 -42.91 26.05 -22.33
C PRO A 161 -42.86 27.49 -22.85
N LYS A 162 -41.84 28.26 -22.45
CA LYS A 162 -41.54 29.54 -23.10
C LYS A 162 -41.38 29.21 -24.59
N THR A 163 -42.37 29.52 -25.40
CA THR A 163 -42.24 29.47 -26.85
C THR A 163 -41.19 30.50 -27.25
N PRO A 164 -40.08 30.12 -27.90
CA PRO A 164 -39.26 31.09 -28.61
C PRO A 164 -39.94 31.34 -29.95
N LYS A 165 -40.56 32.51 -30.12
CA LYS A 165 -40.77 33.14 -31.44
C LYS A 165 -40.14 34.52 -31.35
N ASP A 166 -38.90 34.66 -31.80
CA ASP A 166 -38.49 34.83 -33.21
C ASP A 166 -38.64 36.30 -33.60
N GLN A 167 -37.49 37.01 -33.65
CA GLN A 167 -37.01 37.69 -34.85
C GLN A 167 -35.97 38.78 -34.55
N THR A 168 -34.91 38.72 -35.35
CA THR A 168 -34.02 39.80 -35.80
C THR A 168 -32.92 40.31 -34.87
N LYS A 169 -31.71 39.86 -35.23
CA LYS A 169 -30.43 40.53 -35.03
C LYS A 169 -30.53 42.02 -35.41
N GLY A 170 -30.56 42.90 -34.41
CA GLY A 170 -30.10 44.27 -34.53
C GLY A 170 -28.56 44.26 -34.57
N ARG A 171 -27.99 44.44 -35.77
CA ARG A 171 -26.56 44.64 -35.99
C ARG A 171 -26.21 46.12 -35.69
N SER A 172 -25.61 46.40 -34.54
CA SER A 172 -24.76 47.56 -34.29
C SER A 172 -23.41 47.01 -33.78
N LYS A 173 -22.38 46.85 -34.61
CA LYS A 173 -21.44 47.88 -35.09
C LYS A 173 -20.97 48.83 -33.98
N LYS A 174 -19.80 48.54 -33.40
CA LYS A 174 -18.63 49.42 -33.08
C LYS A 174 -17.69 48.62 -32.16
N GLN A 175 -16.51 48.18 -32.63
CA GLN A 175 -15.24 48.90 -32.87
C GLN A 175 -14.37 49.10 -31.60
N GLY A 176 -13.08 48.78 -31.77
CA GLY A 176 -11.95 48.88 -30.81
C GLY A 176 -11.31 47.49 -30.64
N ILE A 177 -10.23 47.07 -31.32
CA ILE A 177 -8.90 47.71 -31.50
C ILE A 177 -8.40 48.14 -30.11
N GLU A 178 -7.39 47.52 -29.51
CA GLU A 178 -6.06 47.14 -30.01
C GLU A 178 -5.51 45.96 -29.20
#